data_AF-A0A8B5Y295-F1
#
_entry.id   AF-A0A8B5Y295-F1
#
_cell.length_a   1.000
_cell.length_b   1.000
_cell.length_c   1.000
_cell.angle_alpha   90.00
_cell.angle_beta   90.00
_cell.angle_gamma   90.00
#
_symmetry.space_group_name_H-M   'P 1'
#
loop_
_entity.id
_entity.type
_entity.pdbx_description
1 polymer ?
#
loop_
_entity_poly.entity_id
_entity_poly.type
_entity_poly.pdbx_seq_one_letter_code
_entity_poly.pdbx_strand_id
1 'polypeptide(L)'
;MTKMSSKNPKISLQDIKQFEQEYDVTLPKQYVDFLLEYNGGYPQESNFKISDDEGESLVNKFYGIGDMKSNLDKVFEVLEGEIPEDFISIANDPGGNEILIGVSGEYQGKIYFWIHDIEPEEEMGNMFILADSFAEFFNNLYVSE
;
A
#
# COMPACT_ATOMS: atom_id res chain seq x y z
N MET A 1 -1.83 -3.09 -18.00
CA MET A 1 -2.40 -2.31 -16.89
C MET A 1 -3.28 -3.26 -16.11
N THR A 2 -2.95 -3.42 -14.84
CA THR A 2 -3.69 -4.20 -13.87
C THR A 2 -5.13 -3.73 -13.76
N LYS A 3 -6.04 -4.67 -13.55
CA LYS A 3 -7.47 -4.42 -13.37
C LYS A 3 -7.85 -4.71 -11.93
N MET A 4 -8.93 -4.07 -11.47
CA MET A 4 -9.55 -4.39 -10.19
C MET A 4 -10.68 -5.40 -10.41
N SER A 5 -10.62 -6.53 -9.71
CA SER A 5 -11.68 -7.54 -9.69
C SER A 5 -12.89 -7.07 -8.87
N SER A 6 -12.64 -6.29 -7.82
CA SER A 6 -13.67 -5.50 -7.15
C SER A 6 -13.09 -4.21 -6.57
N LYS A 7 -13.96 -3.21 -6.43
CA LYS A 7 -13.63 -1.87 -5.98
C LYS A 7 -14.55 -1.44 -4.85
N ASN A 8 -14.05 -0.58 -3.98
CA ASN A 8 -14.84 -0.04 -2.87
C ASN A 8 -15.80 1.07 -3.36
N PRO A 9 -16.71 1.56 -2.49
CA PRO A 9 -17.54 2.71 -2.80
C PRO A 9 -16.70 3.90 -3.26
N LYS A 10 -17.20 4.65 -4.23
CA LYS A 10 -16.51 5.84 -4.73
C LYS A 10 -16.38 6.89 -3.63
N ILE A 11 -15.23 7.53 -3.61
CA ILE A 11 -14.93 8.69 -2.77
C ILE A 11 -14.66 9.91 -3.63
N SER A 12 -14.61 11.06 -2.97
CA SER A 12 -14.28 12.35 -3.53
C SER A 12 -12.86 12.77 -3.12
N LEU A 13 -12.35 13.81 -3.80
CA LEU A 13 -11.11 14.45 -3.37
C LEU A 13 -11.21 15.07 -1.98
N GLN A 14 -12.43 15.42 -1.52
CA GLN A 14 -12.63 15.95 -0.18
C GLN A 14 -12.41 14.87 0.88
N ASP A 15 -12.85 13.63 0.63
CA ASP A 15 -12.63 12.52 1.55
C ASP A 15 -11.13 12.21 1.70
N ILE A 16 -10.38 12.25 0.59
CA ILE A 16 -8.92 12.08 0.60
C ILE A 16 -8.24 13.21 1.38
N LYS A 17 -8.65 14.47 1.14
CA LYS A 17 -8.10 15.62 1.88
C LYS A 17 -8.40 15.57 3.37
N GLN A 18 -9.55 15.01 3.75
CA GLN A 18 -9.88 14.83 5.16
C GLN A 18 -8.94 13.81 5.79
N PHE A 19 -8.70 12.67 5.13
CA PHE A 19 -7.71 11.68 5.57
C PHE A 19 -6.30 12.30 5.70
N GLU A 20 -5.85 13.04 4.69
CA GLU A 20 -4.55 13.75 4.72
C GLU A 20 -4.44 14.74 5.90
N GLN A 21 -5.53 15.46 6.20
CA GLN A 21 -5.56 16.41 7.33
C GLN A 21 -5.63 15.73 8.69
N GLU A 22 -6.36 14.62 8.79
CA GLU A 22 -6.56 13.88 10.05
C GLU A 22 -5.26 13.22 10.52
N TYR A 23 -4.50 12.66 9.59
CA TYR A 23 -3.26 11.93 9.87
C TYR A 23 -1.98 12.71 9.53
N ASP A 24 -2.10 14.01 9.24
CA ASP A 24 -0.99 14.91 8.84
C ASP A 24 -0.05 14.31 7.77
N VAL A 25 -0.65 13.71 6.74
CA VAL A 25 0.05 13.00 5.67
C VAL A 25 -0.27 13.61 4.31
N THR A 26 0.70 13.58 3.39
CA THR A 26 0.47 13.95 1.98
C THR A 26 0.63 12.74 1.07
N LEU A 27 -0.48 12.31 0.45
CA LEU A 27 -0.48 11.15 -0.41
C LEU A 27 0.15 11.47 -1.78
N PRO A 28 1.01 10.58 -2.32
CA PRO A 28 1.52 10.74 -3.67
C PRO A 28 0.39 10.84 -4.69
N LYS A 29 0.51 11.76 -5.65
CA LYS A 29 -0.55 12.03 -6.65
C LYS A 29 -1.06 10.75 -7.34
N GLN A 30 -0.16 9.83 -7.69
CA GLN A 30 -0.54 8.57 -8.36
C GLN A 30 -1.44 7.69 -7.48
N TYR A 31 -1.24 7.71 -6.16
CA TYR A 31 -2.08 6.98 -5.22
C TYR A 31 -3.43 7.68 -5.00
N VAL A 32 -3.44 9.02 -4.97
CA VAL A 32 -4.70 9.81 -4.97
C VAL A 32 -5.55 9.49 -6.20
N ASP A 33 -4.94 9.45 -7.40
CA ASP A 33 -5.65 9.11 -8.64
C ASP A 33 -6.25 7.70 -8.56
N PHE A 34 -5.51 6.73 -8.01
CA PHE A 34 -5.98 5.37 -7.78
C PHE A 34 -7.15 5.31 -6.79
N LEU A 35 -7.09 6.05 -5.68
CA LEU A 35 -8.16 6.12 -4.70
C LEU A 35 -9.44 6.74 -5.28
N LEU A 36 -9.32 7.74 -6.15
CA LEU A 36 -10.48 8.34 -6.83
C LEU A 36 -11.11 7.39 -7.87
N GLU A 37 -10.31 6.56 -8.53
CA GLU A 37 -10.80 5.65 -9.56
C GLU A 37 -11.38 4.35 -8.97
N TYR A 38 -10.69 3.77 -7.99
CA TYR A 38 -10.97 2.44 -7.45
C TYR A 38 -11.27 2.45 -5.94
N ASN A 39 -10.71 3.41 -5.19
CA ASN A 39 -10.76 3.45 -3.73
C ASN A 39 -10.28 2.13 -3.08
N GLY A 40 -9.23 1.52 -3.63
CA GLY A 40 -8.77 0.20 -3.20
C GLY A 40 -9.69 -0.93 -3.64
N GLY A 41 -9.65 -2.05 -2.91
CA GLY A 41 -10.36 -3.28 -3.26
C GLY A 41 -9.40 -4.41 -3.65
N TYR A 42 -9.85 -5.29 -4.53
CA TYR A 42 -9.12 -6.51 -4.87
C TYR A 42 -8.61 -6.41 -6.31
N PRO A 43 -7.30 -6.56 -6.56
CA PRO A 43 -6.78 -6.60 -7.91
C PRO A 43 -7.15 -7.92 -8.60
N GLN A 44 -7.10 -7.94 -9.93
CA GLN A 44 -7.22 -9.15 -10.74
C GLN A 44 -5.83 -9.78 -10.93
N GLU A 45 -4.85 -8.98 -11.35
CA GLU A 45 -3.44 -9.32 -11.31
C GLU A 45 -2.89 -8.92 -9.93
N SER A 46 -2.56 -9.90 -9.09
CA SER A 46 -2.25 -9.65 -7.68
C SER A 46 -0.80 -9.94 -7.29
N ASN A 47 -0.09 -10.78 -8.04
CA ASN A 47 1.24 -11.23 -7.65
C ASN A 47 2.30 -10.16 -7.93
N PHE A 48 3.33 -10.14 -7.10
CA PHE A 48 4.53 -9.33 -7.27
C PHE A 48 5.75 -10.08 -6.77
N LYS A 49 6.91 -9.74 -7.35
CA LYS A 49 8.20 -10.25 -6.90
C LYS A 49 8.74 -9.38 -5.77
N ILE A 50 9.19 -10.02 -4.68
CA ILE A 50 9.86 -9.34 -3.56
C ILE A 50 11.34 -9.19 -3.90
N SER A 51 12.02 -10.31 -4.16
CA SER A 51 13.43 -10.37 -4.59
C SER A 51 13.75 -11.76 -5.17
N ASP A 52 14.99 -11.98 -5.62
CA ASP A 52 15.42 -13.34 -6.00
C ASP A 52 15.51 -14.29 -4.79
N ASP A 53 15.82 -13.76 -3.60
CA ASP A 53 16.04 -14.54 -2.39
C ASP A 53 14.73 -14.78 -1.60
N GLU A 54 13.87 -13.77 -1.51
CA GLU A 54 12.59 -13.83 -0.79
C GLU A 54 11.43 -14.37 -1.65
N GLY A 55 11.63 -14.43 -2.97
CA GLY A 55 10.64 -14.93 -3.91
C GLY A 55 9.53 -13.93 -4.20
N GLU A 56 8.27 -14.38 -4.08
CA GLU A 56 7.08 -13.66 -4.53
C GLU A 56 6.00 -13.66 -3.46
N SER A 57 5.16 -12.64 -3.47
CA SER A 57 3.91 -12.58 -2.70
C SER A 57 2.80 -12.00 -3.58
N LEU A 58 1.66 -11.68 -2.98
CA LEU A 58 0.52 -11.12 -3.69
C LEU A 58 -0.20 -10.07 -2.87
N VAL A 59 -0.76 -9.09 -3.56
CA VAL A 59 -1.70 -8.15 -2.98
C VAL A 59 -3.03 -8.87 -2.74
N ASN A 60 -3.34 -9.13 -1.48
CA ASN A 60 -4.64 -9.64 -1.08
C ASN A 60 -5.69 -8.54 -1.24
N LYS A 61 -5.42 -7.35 -0.69
CA LYS A 61 -6.38 -6.23 -0.75
C LYS A 61 -5.67 -4.88 -0.65
N PHE A 62 -6.01 -3.96 -1.55
CA PHE A 62 -5.72 -2.54 -1.39
C PHE A 62 -6.71 -1.90 -0.41
N TYR A 63 -6.20 -1.13 0.55
CA TYR A 63 -7.02 -0.36 1.46
C TYR A 63 -7.68 0.82 0.74
N GLY A 64 -8.87 1.16 1.20
CA GLY A 64 -9.62 2.32 0.74
C GLY A 64 -10.05 3.18 1.93
N ILE A 65 -10.61 4.34 1.64
CA ILE A 65 -11.20 5.24 2.62
C ILE A 65 -12.71 4.93 2.74
N GLY A 66 -13.22 4.95 3.96
CA GLY A 66 -14.65 4.79 4.26
C GLY A 66 -14.96 3.58 5.13
N ASP A 67 -16.22 3.14 5.13
CA ASP A 67 -16.73 2.17 6.11
C ASP A 67 -16.56 0.71 5.65
N MET A 68 -15.31 0.29 5.47
CA MET A 68 -14.95 -1.13 5.31
C MET A 68 -14.25 -1.68 6.57
N LYS A 69 -14.27 -3.01 6.71
CA LYS A 69 -13.72 -3.70 7.89
C LYS A 69 -12.25 -3.32 8.14
N SER A 70 -11.43 -3.35 7.10
CA SER A 70 -10.08 -2.75 7.10
C SER A 70 -10.01 -1.66 6.03
N ASN A 71 -9.95 -0.42 6.47
CA ASN A 71 -9.83 0.81 5.68
C ASN A 71 -8.47 1.46 6.01
N LEU A 72 -8.12 2.53 5.30
CA LEU A 72 -6.87 3.25 5.55
C LEU A 72 -6.80 3.81 6.98
N ASP A 73 -7.89 4.40 7.48
CA ASP A 73 -7.96 4.99 8.83
C ASP A 73 -7.53 4.00 9.92
N LYS A 74 -8.19 2.84 9.96
CA LYS A 74 -7.94 1.78 10.95
C LYS A 74 -6.55 1.17 10.81
N VAL A 75 -6.07 1.01 9.57
CA VAL A 75 -4.74 0.41 9.35
C VAL A 75 -3.65 1.38 9.76
N PHE A 76 -3.81 2.67 9.46
CA PHE A 76 -2.90 3.72 9.92
C PHE A 76 -2.80 3.71 11.45
N GLU A 77 -3.94 3.73 12.15
CA GLU A 77 -3.98 3.69 13.62
C GLU A 77 -3.38 2.40 14.21
N VAL A 78 -3.57 1.25 13.57
CA VAL A 78 -3.04 -0.03 14.06
C VAL A 78 -1.53 -0.14 13.88
N LEU A 79 -0.98 0.46 12.83
CA LEU A 79 0.45 0.40 12.51
C LEU A 79 1.24 1.62 12.99
N GLU A 80 0.59 2.55 13.68
CA GLU A 80 1.25 3.73 14.26
C GLU A 80 2.36 3.28 15.23
N GLY A 81 3.60 3.66 14.93
CA GLY A 81 4.78 3.27 15.70
C GLY A 81 5.37 1.89 15.38
N GLU A 82 4.71 1.09 14.54
CA GLU A 82 5.21 -0.22 14.07
C GLU A 82 5.99 -0.08 12.74
N ILE A 83 5.63 0.89 11.91
CA ILE A 83 6.32 1.23 10.66
C ILE A 83 6.94 2.64 10.74
N PRO A 84 7.99 2.96 9.96
CA PRO A 84 8.60 4.28 10.00
C PRO A 84 7.63 5.39 9.55
N GLU A 85 7.72 6.57 10.16
CA GLU A 85 6.78 7.70 9.96
C GLU A 85 6.71 8.20 8.50
N ASP A 86 7.75 7.94 7.70
CA ASP A 86 7.77 8.31 6.27
C ASP A 86 6.90 7.41 5.39
N PHE A 87 6.20 6.43 5.96
CA PHE A 87 5.42 5.42 5.25
C PHE A 87 4.00 5.27 5.79
N ILE A 88 3.11 4.84 4.92
CA ILE A 88 1.79 4.31 5.31
C ILE A 88 1.56 2.97 4.62
N SER A 89 0.76 2.10 5.23
CA SER A 89 0.31 0.89 4.55
C SER A 89 -0.87 1.18 3.61
N ILE A 90 -0.77 0.64 2.39
CA ILE A 90 -1.77 0.80 1.33
C ILE A 90 -2.42 -0.52 0.90
N ALA A 91 -1.84 -1.66 1.27
CA ALA A 91 -2.39 -2.98 1.01
C ALA A 91 -1.74 -4.03 1.92
N ASN A 92 -2.34 -5.22 2.00
CA ASN A 92 -1.70 -6.39 2.61
C ASN A 92 -1.58 -7.57 1.68
N ASP A 93 -0.76 -8.54 2.09
CA ASP A 93 -0.76 -9.90 1.59
C ASP A 93 -1.61 -10.84 2.48
N PRO A 94 -1.82 -12.11 2.08
CA PRO A 94 -2.52 -13.09 2.90
C PRO A 94 -1.76 -13.53 4.17
N GLY A 95 -0.46 -13.28 4.23
CA GLY A 95 0.44 -13.62 5.34
C GLY A 95 0.40 -12.61 6.48
N GLY A 96 -0.27 -11.47 6.31
CA GLY A 96 -0.32 -10.40 7.31
C GLY A 96 0.80 -9.37 7.15
N ASN A 97 1.56 -9.45 6.05
CA ASN A 97 2.57 -8.46 5.68
C ASN A 97 1.91 -7.30 4.94
N GLU A 98 2.58 -6.15 4.96
CA GLU A 98 2.02 -4.90 4.44
C GLU A 98 2.81 -4.40 3.22
N ILE A 99 2.09 -3.80 2.28
CA ILE A 99 2.65 -3.05 1.16
C ILE A 99 2.58 -1.58 1.56
N LEU A 100 3.74 -0.96 1.70
CA LEU A 100 3.88 0.41 2.15
C LEU A 100 4.14 1.36 0.98
N ILE A 101 3.64 2.59 1.08
CA ILE A 101 4.01 3.70 0.19
C ILE A 101 4.75 4.76 1.01
N GLY A 102 5.86 5.26 0.48
CA GLY A 102 6.53 6.41 1.06
C GLY A 102 5.72 7.69 0.83
N VAL A 103 5.53 8.49 1.87
CA VAL A 103 4.70 9.72 1.87
C VAL A 103 5.51 10.99 2.12
N SER A 104 6.81 10.87 2.38
CA SER A 104 7.73 11.99 2.63
C SER A 104 9.17 11.67 2.24
N GLY A 105 10.01 12.70 2.27
CA GLY A 105 11.47 12.58 2.15
C GLY A 105 11.95 11.94 0.85
N GLU A 106 13.01 11.14 0.94
CA GLU A 106 13.57 10.38 -0.20
C GLU A 106 12.71 9.18 -0.61
N TYR A 107 11.75 8.80 0.22
CA TYR A 107 10.87 7.65 0.01
C TYR A 107 9.59 7.99 -0.75
N GLN A 108 9.27 9.28 -0.90
CA GLN A 108 8.02 9.74 -1.50
C GLN A 108 7.66 9.00 -2.80
N GLY A 109 6.54 8.26 -2.75
CA GLY A 109 5.97 7.52 -3.88
C GLY A 109 6.53 6.12 -4.09
N LYS A 110 7.68 5.77 -3.49
CA LYS A 110 8.29 4.43 -3.58
C LYS A 110 7.44 3.41 -2.83
N ILE A 111 7.42 2.18 -3.34
CA ILE A 111 6.65 1.07 -2.78
C ILE A 111 7.59 0.08 -2.12
N TYR A 112 7.24 -0.36 -0.92
CA TYR A 112 7.97 -1.35 -0.14
C TYR A 112 7.05 -2.49 0.31
N PHE A 113 7.62 -3.66 0.50
CA PHE A 113 6.99 -4.78 1.20
C PHE A 113 7.62 -4.89 2.59
N TRP A 114 6.79 -4.89 3.62
CA TRP A 114 7.23 -4.98 5.01
C TRP A 114 6.82 -6.31 5.60
N ILE A 115 7.82 -7.10 6.01
CA ILE A 115 7.61 -8.41 6.64
C ILE A 115 7.58 -8.24 8.15
N HIS A 116 6.37 -8.23 8.71
CA HIS A 116 6.13 -7.92 10.12
C HIS A 116 6.73 -8.94 11.10
N ASP A 117 6.90 -10.20 10.67
CA ASP A 117 7.41 -11.30 11.49
C ASP A 117 8.94 -11.30 11.66
N ILE A 118 9.65 -10.38 10.99
CA ILE A 118 11.11 -10.27 11.07
C ILE A 118 11.47 -9.14 12.03
N GLU A 119 12.20 -9.46 13.11
CA GLU A 119 12.91 -8.48 13.94
C GLU A 119 14.21 -8.07 13.23
N PRO A 120 14.32 -6.84 12.69
CA PRO A 120 15.47 -6.47 11.89
C PRO A 120 16.62 -5.94 12.77
N GLU A 121 17.86 -6.16 12.35
CA GLU A 121 19.05 -5.58 13.02
C GLU A 121 19.20 -4.06 12.70
N GLU A 122 18.67 -3.63 11.56
CA GLU A 122 18.63 -2.25 11.10
C GLU A 122 17.17 -1.79 10.93
N GLU A 123 16.91 -0.48 11.04
CA GLU A 123 15.55 0.10 11.09
C GLU A 123 14.61 -0.34 9.96
N MET A 124 15.15 -0.58 8.75
CA MET A 124 14.39 -1.01 7.57
C MET A 124 14.82 -2.40 7.08
N GLY A 125 15.49 -3.21 7.91
CA GLY A 125 16.04 -4.51 7.51
C GLY A 125 14.99 -5.56 7.12
N ASN A 126 13.72 -5.32 7.42
CA ASN A 126 12.57 -6.14 7.02
C ASN A 126 11.69 -5.48 5.94
N MET A 127 12.19 -4.39 5.31
CA MET A 127 11.51 -3.67 4.24
C MET A 127 12.22 -3.90 2.89
N PHE A 128 11.47 -4.37 1.89
CA PHE A 128 11.98 -4.70 0.56
C PHE A 128 11.38 -3.74 -0.46
N ILE A 129 12.21 -3.05 -1.23
CA ILE A 129 11.73 -2.16 -2.28
C ILE A 129 11.06 -2.95 -3.41
N LEU A 130 9.84 -2.58 -3.77
CA LEU A 130 9.06 -3.19 -4.84
C LEU A 130 9.05 -2.35 -6.12
N ALA A 131 9.02 -1.02 -5.99
CA ALA A 131 8.99 -0.10 -7.13
C ALA A 131 9.39 1.33 -6.73
N ASP A 132 9.82 2.14 -7.71
CA ASP A 132 10.11 3.56 -7.50
C ASP A 132 8.85 4.44 -7.51
N SER A 133 7.69 3.87 -7.90
CA SER A 133 6.42 4.58 -7.88
C SER A 133 5.22 3.64 -7.72
N PHE A 134 4.10 4.16 -7.19
CA PHE A 134 2.84 3.41 -7.12
C PHE A 134 2.36 2.93 -8.49
N ALA A 135 2.45 3.77 -9.53
CA ALA A 135 2.01 3.39 -10.86
C ALA A 135 2.86 2.28 -11.46
N GLU A 136 4.17 2.27 -11.21
CA GLU A 136 5.05 1.16 -11.61
C GLU A 136 4.64 -0.13 -10.92
N PHE A 137 4.54 -0.12 -9.58
CA PHE A 137 4.11 -1.27 -8.80
C PHE A 137 2.77 -1.83 -9.30
N PHE A 138 1.74 -0.98 -9.36
CA PHE A 138 0.41 -1.38 -9.76
C PHE A 138 0.38 -1.98 -11.17
N ASN A 139 1.13 -1.40 -12.13
CA ASN A 139 1.14 -1.89 -13.51
C ASN A 139 1.96 -3.16 -13.72
N ASN A 140 2.87 -3.48 -12.79
CA ASN A 140 3.72 -4.66 -12.85
C ASN A 140 3.13 -5.88 -12.14
N LEU A 141 1.97 -5.75 -11.47
CA LEU A 141 1.27 -6.90 -10.91
C LEU A 141 0.90 -7.92 -12.01
N TYR A 142 0.97 -9.20 -11.68
CA TYR A 142 0.71 -10.30 -12.64
C TYR A 142 -0.15 -11.43 -12.05
N VAL A 143 -0.69 -12.27 -12.93
CA VAL A 143 -1.34 -13.54 -12.54
C VAL A 143 -0.26 -14.61 -12.44
N SER A 144 -0.34 -15.47 -11.42
CA SER A 144 0.58 -16.61 -11.30
C SER A 144 0.37 -17.56 -12.49
N GLU A 145 1.46 -18.13 -13.00
CA GLU A 145 1.38 -19.19 -14.03
C GLU A 145 0.72 -20.47 -13.49
#